data_AF-A0A7V4UG38-F1
#
_entry.id   AF-A0A7V4UG38-F1
#
_cell.length_a   1.000
_cell.length_b   1.000
_cell.length_c   1.000
_cell.angle_alpha   90.00
_cell.angle_beta   90.00
_cell.angle_gamma   90.00
#
_symmetry.space_group_name_H-M   'P 1'
#
loop_
_entity.id
_entity.type
_entity.pdbx_description
1 polymer ?
#
loop_
_entity_poly.entity_id
_entity_poly.type
_entity_poly.pdbx_seq_one_letter_code
_entity_poly.pdbx_strand_id
1 'polypeptide(L)' 'MEHFDGLTFFPQPNEGYWRMGDVVYRDEIVIYRVLSSKPRLARRFLLRLKQELKRVLKQEEILIVERDVETF' A
#
# COMPACT_ATOMS: atom_id res chain seq x y z
N MET A 1 10.75 8.50 8.63
CA MET A 1 11.44 7.21 8.37
C MET A 1 11.61 6.34 9.61
N GLU A 2 11.25 6.79 10.82
CA GLU A 2 11.49 6.07 12.10
C GLU A 2 10.72 4.74 12.32
N HIS A 3 9.89 4.30 11.36
CA HIS A 3 9.02 3.14 11.54
C HIS A 3 9.23 2.02 10.51
N PHE A 4 10.17 2.20 9.58
CA PHE A 4 10.40 1.27 8.47
C PHE A 4 11.86 0.90 8.36
N ASP A 5 12.10 -0.39 8.17
CA ASP A 5 13.44 -0.94 7.98
C ASP A 5 13.84 -0.93 6.49
N GLY A 6 12.89 -0.67 5.58
CA GLY A 6 13.13 -0.48 4.16
C GLY A 6 11.88 -0.08 3.37
N LEU A 7 12.09 0.60 2.24
CA LEU A 7 11.06 0.96 1.26
C LEU A 7 11.56 0.64 -0.14
N THR A 8 10.72 0.03 -0.96
CA THR A 8 10.97 -0.06 -2.40
C THR A 8 9.80 0.52 -3.17
N PHE A 9 10.10 1.44 -4.09
CA PHE A 9 9.13 2.10 -4.96
C PHE A 9 9.34 1.64 -6.40
N PHE A 10 8.37 0.88 -6.91
CA PHE A 10 8.34 0.44 -8.31
C PHE A 10 7.12 1.05 -9.00
N PRO A 11 7.25 2.23 -9.62
CA PRO A 11 6.18 2.81 -10.42
C PRO A 11 6.10 2.06 -11.75
N GLN A 12 5.54 0.86 -11.73
CA GLN A 12 5.00 0.23 -12.93
C GLN A 12 3.52 0.61 -13.03
N PRO A 13 3.01 1.01 -14.22
CA PRO A 13 1.57 1.09 -14.44
C PRO A 13 1.01 -0.32 -14.27
N ASN A 14 0.47 -0.60 -13.10
CA ASN A 14 -0.21 -1.85 -12.81
C ASN A 14 -1.70 -1.57 -13.02
N GLU A 15 -2.33 -2.30 -13.93
CA GLU A 15 -3.78 -2.23 -14.05
C GLU A 15 -4.44 -3.24 -13.11
N GLY A 16 -5.33 -2.74 -12.28
CA GLY A 16 -6.14 -3.51 -11.35
C GLY A 16 -7.51 -3.79 -11.91
N TYR A 17 -8.00 -4.99 -11.69
CA TYR A 17 -9.42 -5.31 -11.87
C TYR A 17 -10.02 -5.57 -10.50
N TRP A 18 -10.96 -4.72 -10.09
CA TRP A 18 -11.71 -4.88 -8.84
C TRP A 18 -13.13 -5.32 -9.17
N ARG A 19 -13.69 -6.26 -8.40
CA ARG A 19 -15.12 -6.57 -8.46
C ARG A 19 -15.80 -5.96 -7.23
N MET A 20 -16.72 -5.03 -7.45
CA MET A 20 -17.60 -4.47 -6.42
C MET A 20 -19.04 -4.82 -6.77
N GLY A 21 -19.64 -5.76 -6.02
CA GLY A 21 -20.91 -6.36 -6.40
C GLY A 21 -20.78 -7.12 -7.72
N ASP A 22 -21.63 -6.79 -8.69
CA ASP A 22 -21.64 -7.39 -10.03
C ASP A 22 -20.83 -6.60 -11.08
N VAL A 23 -20.14 -5.53 -10.67
CA VAL A 23 -19.41 -4.64 -11.58
C VAL A 23 -17.91 -4.85 -11.47
N VAL A 24 -17.23 -4.93 -12.61
CA VAL A 24 -15.77 -5.00 -12.72
C VAL A 24 -15.23 -3.63 -13.13
N TYR A 25 -14.33 -3.10 -12.32
CA TYR A 25 -13.69 -1.80 -12.50
C TYR A 25 -12.23 -2.01 -12.90
N ARG A 26 -11.76 -1.26 -13.91
CA ARG A 26 -10.35 -1.19 -14.32
C ARG A 26 -9.76 0.11 -13.82
N ASP A 27 -8.64 0.05 -13.11
CA ASP A 27 -8.02 1.23 -12.53
C ASP A 27 -6.49 1.09 -12.49
N GLU A 28 -5.79 2.21 -12.38
CA GLU A 28 -4.34 2.25 -12.18
C GLU A 28 -4.00 2.03 -10.71
N ILE A 29 -3.14 1.06 -10.42
CA ILE A 29 -2.72 0.71 -9.07
C ILE A 29 -1.30 1.18 -8.82
N VAL A 30 -1.14 1.93 -7.73
CA VAL A 30 0.17 2.17 -7.13
C VAL A 30 0.36 1.22 -5.96
N ILE A 31 1.37 0.34 -6.03
CA ILE A 31 1.69 -0.62 -4.98
C ILE A 31 2.85 -0.09 -4.14
N TYR A 32 2.60 0.10 -2.84
CA TYR A 32 3.63 0.38 -1.86
C TYR A 32 3.92 -0.87 -1.03
N ARG A 33 5.18 -1.32 -1.03
CA ARG A 33 5.66 -2.43 -0.19
C ARG A 33 6.56 -1.90 0.90
N VAL A 34 6.27 -2.30 2.13
CA VAL A 34 6.95 -1.81 3.31
C VAL A 34 7.30 -2.96 4.24
N LEU A 35 8.53 -2.97 4.74
CA LEU A 35 9.02 -3.94 5.71
C LEU A 35 9.18 -3.27 7.08
N SER A 36 8.71 -3.94 8.13
CA SER A 36 8.86 -3.45 9.50
C SER A 36 9.02 -4.60 10.49
N SER A 37 10.01 -4.46 11.36
CA SER A 37 10.25 -5.29 12.54
C SER A 37 9.22 -5.08 13.66
N LYS A 38 8.31 -4.09 13.54
CA LYS A 38 7.30 -3.73 14.56
C LYS A 38 5.89 -3.60 13.94
N PRO A 39 5.26 -4.70 13.50
CA PRO A 39 4.04 -4.69 12.68
C PRO A 39 2.85 -3.92 13.31
N ARG A 40 2.66 -4.00 14.64
CA ARG A 40 1.59 -3.23 15.32
C ARG A 40 1.75 -1.72 15.22
N LEU A 41 2.97 -1.20 15.36
CA LEU A 41 3.26 0.23 15.23
C LEU A 41 3.22 0.65 13.76
N ALA A 42 3.74 -0.21 12.87
CA ALA A 42 3.70 -0.02 11.43
C ALA A 42 2.25 0.13 10.93
N ARG A 43 1.33 -0.75 11.36
CA ARG A 43 -0.08 -0.70 10.95
C ARG A 43 -0.74 0.65 11.22
N ARG A 44 -0.55 1.22 12.42
CA ARG A 44 -1.12 2.54 12.76
C ARG A 44 -0.52 3.66 11.90
N PHE A 45 0.77 3.58 11.62
CA PHE A 45 1.43 4.51 10.72
C PHE A 45 0.90 4.35 9.28
N LEU A 46 0.84 3.12 8.76
CA LEU A 46 0.40 2.80 7.40
C LEU A 46 -1.03 3.26 7.13
N LEU A 47 -1.93 3.15 8.11
CA LEU A 47 -3.28 3.69 8.00
C LEU A 47 -3.29 5.22 7.81
N ARG A 48 -2.43 5.95 8.54
CA ARG A 48 -2.30 7.40 8.36
C ARG A 48 -1.66 7.75 7.01
N LEU A 49 -0.57 7.07 6.67
CA LEU A 49 0.12 7.23 5.39
C LEU A 49 -0.83 6.99 4.22
N LYS A 50 -1.66 5.96 4.28
CA LYS A 50 -2.68 5.66 3.26
C LYS A 50 -3.60 6.86 3.02
N GLN A 51 -4.13 7.47 4.08
CA GLN A 51 -5.04 8.61 3.96
C GLN A 51 -4.32 9.84 3.37
N GLU A 52 -3.07 10.06 3.75
CA GLU A 52 -2.26 11.15 3.21
C GLU A 52 -1.97 10.93 1.72
N LEU A 53 -1.55 9.73 1.33
CA LEU A 53 -1.28 9.36 -0.06
C LEU A 53 -2.55 9.47 -0.94
N LYS A 54 -3.71 9.03 -0.44
CA LYS A 54 -4.99 9.21 -1.15
C LYS A 54 -5.24 10.69 -1.48
N ARG A 55 -4.97 11.58 -0.52
CA ARG A 55 -5.13 13.03 -0.68
C ARG A 55 -4.12 13.63 -1.66
N VAL A 56 -2.83 13.29 -1.52
CA VAL A 56 -1.74 13.87 -2.34
C VAL A 56 -1.81 13.38 -3.78
N LEU A 57 -2.10 12.10 -3.98
CA LEU A 57 -2.12 11.47 -5.31
C LEU A 57 -3.48 11.56 -6.00
N LYS A 58 -4.50 12.13 -5.33
CA LYS A 58 -5.90 12.20 -5.81
C LYS A 58 -6.45 10.83 -6.22
N GLN A 59 -6.13 9.80 -5.43
CA GLN A 59 -6.57 8.42 -5.67
C GLN A 59 -7.76 8.08 -4.77
N GLU A 60 -8.80 7.48 -5.33
CA GLU A 60 -9.97 7.03 -4.56
C GLU A 60 -9.62 5.93 -3.57
N GLU A 61 -8.65 5.08 -3.90
CA GLU A 61 -8.19 4.01 -3.02
C GLU A 61 -6.71 3.71 -3.22
N ILE A 62 -6.05 3.26 -2.15
CA ILE A 62 -4.65 2.82 -2.20
C ILE A 62 -4.51 1.49 -1.49
N LEU A 63 -3.95 0.50 -2.18
CA LEU A 63 -3.62 -0.79 -1.61
C LEU A 63 -2.24 -0.74 -0.94
N ILE A 64 -2.21 -0.96 0.36
CA ILE A 64 -0.97 -1.20 1.11
C ILE A 64 -0.94 -2.68 1.48
N VAL A 65 0.12 -3.37 1.05
CA VAL A 65 0.35 -4.78 1.36
C VAL A 65 1.42 -4.89 2.45
N GLU A 66 1.03 -5.38 3.62
CA GLU A 66 1.94 -5.77 4.69
C GLU A 66 2.26 -7.27 4.52
N ARG A 67 3.54 -7.63 4.53
CA ARG A 67 3.99 -9.03 4.58
C ARG A 67 5.05 -9.15 5.65
N ASP A 68 4.89 -10.15 6.50
CA ASP A 68 5.98 -10.64 7.33
C ASP A 68 6.99 -11.33 6.41
N VAL A 69 8.25 -10.95 6.54
CA VAL A 69 9.36 -11.61 5.85
C VAL A 69 10.12 -12.41 6.90
N GLU A 70 10.01 -13.73 6.82
CA GLU A 70 10.89 -14.62 7.56
C GLU A 70 12.26 -14.63 6.88
N THR A 71 13.28 -14.19 7.59
CA THR A 71 14.68 -14.39 7.19
C THR A 71 15.18 -15.69 7.81
N PHE A 72 15.57 -16.64 6.96
CA PHE A 72 16.27 -17.88 7.35
C PHE A 72 17.73 -17.61 7.68
#